data_AF-A0A969P6U4-F1
#
_entry.id   AF-A0A969P6U4-F1
#
_cell.length_a   1.000
_cell.length_b   1.000
_cell.length_c   1.000
_cell.angle_alpha   90.00
_cell.angle_beta   90.00
_cell.angle_gamma   90.00
#
_symmetry.space_group_name_H-M   'P 1'
#
loop_
_entity.id
_entity.type
_entity.pdbx_description
1 polymer ?
#
loop_
_entity_poly.entity_id
_entity_poly.type
_entity_poly.pdbx_seq_one_letter_code
_entity_poly.pdbx_strand_id
1 'polypeptide(L)'
;MSSSPPSDAKHTPIAGQPDDPLEDELELVPGERIIPSLLRDTTPEIRVFLLSVFAGAIAVWDVGFNLGVYGVIFFDKILAIWVGATATLIVCLIVPREHSPIKPPGLILLLVPSLWPLVSFLFPEETQTFLIDQILFWIGLTVYFLCMPYTIYLIMCITNSEIISLPISFRNRAFLIILIIAACSFVMGVNNHLFLTCYDFKVSGNEVPSNCSPP
;
A
#
# COMPACT_ATOMS: atom_id res chain seq x y z
N MET A 1 -9.39 -3.76 83.32
CA MET A 1 -10.55 -4.58 83.73
C MET A 1 -11.31 -4.92 82.45
N SER A 2 -10.98 -6.03 81.80
CA SER A 2 -11.54 -7.38 82.02
C SER A 2 -13.00 -7.47 81.58
N SER A 3 -13.23 -7.97 80.35
CA SER A 3 -14.14 -9.11 80.08
C SER A 3 -14.09 -9.49 78.60
N SER A 4 -13.86 -10.77 78.36
CA SER A 4 -13.77 -11.48 77.07
C SER A 4 -15.15 -12.02 76.61
N PRO A 5 -15.29 -12.63 75.41
CA PRO A 5 -16.51 -12.75 74.60
C PRO A 5 -17.33 -14.03 74.89
N PRO A 6 -18.49 -14.23 74.22
CA PRO A 6 -18.65 -15.33 73.21
C PRO A 6 -19.62 -14.96 72.06
N SER A 7 -19.45 -15.39 70.80
CA SER A 7 -19.66 -16.73 70.19
C SER A 7 -20.92 -16.75 69.31
N ASP A 8 -20.74 -17.42 68.16
CA ASP A 8 -21.71 -18.13 67.32
C ASP A 8 -22.51 -17.45 66.21
N ALA A 9 -22.19 -17.98 65.03
CA ALA A 9 -22.81 -17.88 63.73
C ALA A 9 -24.28 -18.32 63.69
N LYS A 10 -25.02 -17.77 62.73
CA LYS A 10 -26.04 -18.54 62.01
C LYS A 10 -26.15 -18.12 60.55
N HIS A 11 -25.70 -19.02 59.67
CA HIS A 11 -26.07 -19.08 58.26
C HIS A 11 -27.59 -19.21 58.11
N THR A 12 -28.17 -18.48 57.16
CA THR A 12 -29.22 -19.03 56.29
C THR A 12 -29.06 -18.44 54.88
N PRO A 13 -29.18 -19.23 53.81
CA PRO A 13 -28.83 -18.84 52.45
C PRO A 13 -30.03 -18.24 51.72
N ILE A 14 -29.83 -17.18 50.94
CA ILE A 14 -30.78 -16.81 49.89
C ILE A 14 -30.30 -17.46 48.60
N ALA A 15 -30.92 -18.60 48.33
CA ALA A 15 -30.98 -19.24 47.04
C ALA A 15 -31.69 -18.32 46.03
N GLY A 16 -31.25 -18.36 44.77
CA GLY A 16 -31.99 -17.78 43.66
C GLY A 16 -31.12 -17.02 42.65
N GLN A 17 -30.05 -17.65 42.17
CA GLN A 17 -29.45 -17.31 40.89
C GLN A 17 -30.30 -18.03 39.82
N PRO A 18 -30.91 -17.32 38.85
CA PRO A 18 -31.26 -17.93 37.59
C PRO A 18 -29.97 -18.04 36.78
N ASP A 19 -29.52 -19.27 36.57
CA ASP A 19 -28.50 -19.62 35.61
C ASP A 19 -28.96 -19.15 34.23
N ASP A 20 -28.25 -18.17 33.65
CA ASP A 20 -28.37 -17.82 32.24
C ASP A 20 -27.34 -18.66 31.48
N PRO A 21 -27.74 -19.75 30.80
CA PRO A 21 -26.81 -20.60 30.09
C PRO A 21 -26.69 -20.06 28.67
N LEU A 22 -26.07 -18.90 28.52
CA LEU A 22 -25.71 -18.35 27.20
C LEU A 22 -24.32 -17.70 27.21
N GLU A 23 -23.45 -18.12 28.12
CA GLU A 23 -22.02 -17.81 28.11
C GLU A 23 -21.21 -19.10 28.11
N ASP A 24 -21.33 -19.92 27.07
CA ASP A 24 -20.28 -20.88 26.70
C ASP A 24 -20.49 -21.32 25.26
N GLU A 25 -19.39 -21.43 24.52
CA GLU A 25 -19.29 -21.74 23.09
C GLU A 25 -19.47 -20.56 22.10
N LEU A 26 -18.85 -19.42 22.40
CA LEU A 26 -18.08 -18.78 21.33
C LEU A 26 -16.77 -19.55 21.21
N GLU A 27 -16.78 -20.65 20.45
CA GLU A 27 -15.55 -21.33 20.02
C GLU A 27 -14.61 -20.28 19.45
N LEU A 28 -13.60 -19.93 20.25
CA LEU A 28 -12.59 -18.96 19.91
C LEU A 28 -11.74 -19.63 18.81
N VAL A 29 -12.11 -19.33 17.56
CA VAL A 29 -11.51 -19.85 16.33
C VAL A 29 -9.99 -19.91 16.53
N PRO A 30 -9.37 -21.10 16.57
CA PRO A 30 -7.95 -21.26 16.93
C PRO A 30 -6.98 -20.47 16.04
N GLY A 31 -7.45 -20.00 14.88
CA GLY A 31 -6.68 -19.19 13.94
C GLY A 31 -6.44 -17.72 14.34
N GLU A 32 -7.26 -17.13 15.21
CA GLU A 32 -7.20 -15.68 15.44
C GLU A 32 -6.05 -15.26 16.37
N ARG A 33 -5.55 -16.19 17.20
CA ARG A 33 -4.40 -15.95 18.09
C ARG A 33 -3.03 -16.28 17.49
N ILE A 34 -2.97 -17.00 16.36
CA ILE A 34 -1.70 -17.50 15.80
C ILE A 34 -0.94 -16.40 15.05
N ILE A 35 -1.65 -15.54 14.33
CA ILE A 35 -1.05 -14.44 13.57
C ILE A 35 -0.36 -13.41 14.49
N PRO A 36 -0.99 -12.93 15.59
CA PRO A 36 -0.33 -11.98 16.49
C PRO A 36 0.85 -12.58 17.25
N SER A 37 0.89 -13.88 17.54
CA SER A 37 2.04 -14.50 18.21
C SER A 37 3.25 -14.65 17.28
N LEU A 38 3.03 -15.04 16.02
CA LEU A 38 4.13 -15.23 15.06
C LEU A 38 4.86 -13.91 14.74
N LEU A 39 4.11 -12.81 14.66
CA LEU A 39 4.65 -11.47 14.44
C LEU A 39 5.28 -10.85 15.69
N ARG A 40 4.98 -11.38 16.89
CA ARG A 40 5.50 -10.87 18.17
C ARG A 40 6.93 -11.36 18.44
N ASP A 41 7.27 -12.57 18.00
CA ASP A 41 8.59 -13.18 18.21
C ASP A 41 9.59 -12.86 17.07
N THR A 42 9.13 -12.15 16.04
CA THR A 42 9.95 -11.77 14.89
C THR A 42 10.74 -10.49 15.19
N THR A 43 12.02 -10.44 14.80
CA THR A 43 12.83 -9.23 15.01
C THR A 43 12.24 -8.03 14.24
N PRO A 44 12.39 -6.79 14.75
CA PRO A 44 11.84 -5.60 14.10
C PRO A 44 12.25 -5.48 12.63
N GLU A 45 13.49 -5.84 12.30
CA GLU A 45 14.03 -5.75 10.94
C GLU A 45 13.30 -6.70 9.98
N ILE A 46 12.99 -7.93 10.41
CA ILE A 46 12.27 -8.90 9.60
C ILE A 46 10.82 -8.44 9.40
N ARG A 47 10.19 -7.89 10.45
CA ARG A 47 8.83 -7.35 10.36
C ARG A 47 8.75 -6.22 9.34
N VAL A 48 9.68 -5.28 9.43
CA VAL A 48 9.79 -4.16 8.48
C VAL A 48 10.04 -4.67 7.06
N PHE A 49 10.98 -5.60 6.90
CA PHE A 49 11.25 -6.22 5.60
C PHE A 49 10.01 -6.88 4.99
N LEU A 50 9.29 -7.71 5.76
CA LEU A 50 8.08 -8.39 5.30
C LEU A 50 6.97 -7.41 4.92
N LEU A 51 6.70 -6.41 5.76
CA LEU A 51 5.70 -5.38 5.48
C LEU A 51 6.04 -4.60 4.20
N SER A 52 7.32 -4.26 4.03
CA SER A 52 7.81 -3.53 2.86
C SER A 52 7.66 -4.33 1.56
N VAL A 53 8.05 -5.61 1.60
CA VAL A 53 7.93 -6.51 0.44
C VAL A 53 6.47 -6.75 0.11
N PHE A 54 5.61 -6.98 1.12
CA PHE A 54 4.19 -7.19 0.92
C PHE A 54 3.50 -5.97 0.31
N ALA A 55 3.69 -4.78 0.90
CA ALA A 55 3.13 -3.54 0.39
C ALA A 55 3.65 -3.23 -1.02
N GLY A 56 4.96 -3.41 -1.24
CA GLY A 56 5.59 -3.23 -2.54
C GLY A 56 5.04 -4.20 -3.59
N ALA A 57 4.86 -5.48 -3.25
CA ALA A 57 4.31 -6.51 -4.12
C ALA A 57 2.89 -6.16 -4.58
N ILE A 58 2.01 -5.77 -3.65
CA ILE A 58 0.64 -5.35 -3.98
C ILE A 58 0.66 -4.14 -4.92
N ALA A 59 1.49 -3.15 -4.62
CA ALA A 59 1.57 -1.93 -5.42
C ALA A 59 2.06 -2.20 -6.85
N VAL A 60 3.06 -3.07 -7.04
CA VAL A 60 3.60 -3.35 -8.39
C VAL A 60 2.79 -4.38 -9.17
N TRP A 61 2.04 -5.26 -8.48
CA TRP A 61 1.27 -6.32 -9.12
C TRP A 61 0.30 -5.75 -10.16
N ASP A 62 -0.53 -4.80 -9.76
CA ASP A 62 -1.56 -4.23 -10.62
C ASP A 62 -0.94 -3.45 -11.79
N VAL A 63 0.14 -2.71 -11.54
CA VAL A 63 0.87 -1.96 -12.57
C VAL A 63 1.47 -2.90 -13.60
N GLY A 64 2.18 -3.95 -13.16
CA GLY A 64 2.83 -4.90 -14.06
C GLY A 64 1.81 -5.72 -14.85
N PHE A 65 0.75 -6.19 -14.19
CA PHE A 65 -0.32 -6.94 -14.83
C PHE A 65 -1.03 -6.13 -15.91
N ASN A 66 -1.51 -4.92 -15.61
CA ASN A 66 -2.19 -4.08 -16.60
C ASN A 66 -1.27 -3.67 -17.75
N LEU A 67 0.01 -3.39 -17.46
CA LEU A 67 0.99 -3.14 -18.51
C LEU A 67 1.16 -4.36 -19.44
N GLY A 68 1.10 -5.58 -18.90
CA GLY A 68 1.16 -6.81 -19.68
C GLY A 68 -0.10 -7.05 -20.53
N VAL A 69 -1.29 -6.74 -20.00
CA VAL A 69 -2.57 -6.92 -20.71
C VAL A 69 -2.78 -5.87 -21.80
N TYR A 70 -2.60 -4.59 -21.45
CA TYR A 70 -3.01 -3.46 -22.29
C TYR A 70 -1.85 -2.73 -22.96
N GLY A 71 -0.60 -3.00 -22.55
CA GLY A 71 0.56 -2.28 -23.05
C GLY A 71 0.67 -0.83 -22.57
N VAL A 72 -0.20 -0.41 -21.65
CA VAL A 72 -0.27 0.95 -21.12
C VAL A 72 -0.40 0.95 -19.60
N ILE A 73 0.05 2.03 -18.96
CA ILE A 73 -0.20 2.30 -17.55
C ILE A 73 -1.43 3.19 -17.45
N PHE A 74 -2.41 2.76 -16.66
CA PHE A 74 -3.65 3.50 -16.50
C PHE A 74 -3.44 4.84 -15.78
N PHE A 75 -4.26 5.82 -16.16
CA PHE A 75 -4.16 7.19 -15.66
C PHE A 75 -4.41 7.29 -14.15
N ASP A 76 -5.21 6.39 -13.57
CA ASP A 76 -5.48 6.31 -12.14
C ASP A 76 -4.20 6.08 -11.33
N LYS A 77 -3.26 5.27 -11.85
CA LYS A 77 -1.97 5.02 -11.19
C LYS A 77 -1.07 6.25 -11.24
N ILE A 78 -1.06 6.94 -12.38
CA ILE A 78 -0.32 8.19 -12.57
C ILE A 78 -0.87 9.26 -11.62
N LEU A 79 -2.20 9.39 -11.52
CA LEU A 79 -2.86 10.31 -10.60
C LEU A 79 -2.63 9.93 -9.14
N ALA A 80 -2.62 8.64 -8.78
CA ALA A 80 -2.32 8.19 -7.42
C ALA A 80 -0.91 8.61 -7.00
N ILE A 81 0.08 8.50 -7.89
CA ILE A 81 1.45 8.99 -7.66
C ILE A 81 1.44 10.50 -7.45
N TRP A 82 0.69 11.26 -8.27
CA TRP A 82 0.54 12.70 -8.12
C TRP A 82 -0.09 13.10 -6.78
N VAL A 83 -1.18 12.42 -6.37
CA VAL A 83 -1.84 12.64 -5.07
C VAL A 83 -0.89 12.33 -3.91
N GLY A 84 -0.14 11.23 -3.98
CA GLY A 84 0.84 10.86 -2.96
C GLY A 84 1.98 11.90 -2.84
N ALA A 85 2.50 12.37 -3.97
CA ALA A 85 3.52 13.40 -4.01
C ALA A 85 3.02 14.74 -3.47
N THR A 86 1.83 15.19 -3.87
CA THR A 86 1.25 16.46 -3.39
C THR A 86 0.93 16.41 -1.91
N ALA A 87 0.34 15.31 -1.41
CA ALA A 87 0.10 15.12 0.01
C ALA A 87 1.41 15.17 0.83
N THR A 88 2.46 14.47 0.36
CA THR A 88 3.77 14.49 1.02
C THR A 88 4.39 15.88 1.01
N LEU A 89 4.28 16.60 -0.11
CA LEU A 89 4.75 17.98 -0.22
C LEU A 89 4.06 18.88 0.81
N ILE A 90 2.72 18.82 0.90
CA ILE A 90 1.92 19.60 1.85
C ILE A 90 2.36 19.30 3.29
N VAL A 91 2.52 18.03 3.64
CA VAL A 91 3.00 17.62 4.98
C VAL A 91 4.38 18.22 5.26
N CYS A 92 5.32 18.12 4.32
CA CYS A 92 6.67 18.69 4.49
C CYS A 92 6.71 20.22 4.55
N LEU A 93 5.69 20.92 4.03
CA LEU A 93 5.56 22.37 4.16
C LEU A 93 4.98 22.79 5.52
N ILE A 94 4.15 21.94 6.13
CA ILE A 94 3.52 22.19 7.44
C ILE A 94 4.47 21.81 8.59
N VAL A 95 5.15 20.67 8.47
CA VAL A 95 6.04 20.14 9.52
C VAL A 95 7.33 20.95 9.58
N PRO A 96 7.80 21.36 10.78
CA PRO A 96 9.07 22.07 10.93
C PRO A 96 10.23 21.30 10.30
N ARG A 97 11.11 22.01 9.59
CA ARG A 97 12.21 21.40 8.82
C ARG A 97 13.12 20.49 9.62
N GLU A 98 13.25 20.74 10.92
CA GLU A 98 14.05 19.93 11.86
C GLU A 98 13.55 18.48 11.98
N HIS A 99 12.27 18.25 11.71
CA HIS A 99 11.62 16.92 11.79
C HIS A 99 11.28 16.35 10.41
N SER A 100 11.61 17.06 9.32
CA SER A 100 11.30 16.58 7.97
C SER A 100 12.35 15.58 7.48
N PRO A 101 11.95 14.39 7.03
CA PRO A 101 12.89 13.40 6.49
C PRO A 101 13.41 13.77 5.08
N ILE A 102 12.87 14.82 4.45
CA ILE A 102 13.14 15.18 3.05
C ILE A 102 14.04 16.42 2.97
N LYS A 103 15.15 16.31 2.23
CA LYS A 103 16.06 17.42 1.94
C LYS A 103 15.41 18.43 0.97
N PRO A 104 15.82 19.72 0.96
CA PRO A 104 15.29 20.74 0.05
C PRO A 104 15.16 20.35 -1.44
N PRO A 105 16.15 19.69 -2.08
CA PRO A 105 15.99 19.26 -3.48
C PRO A 105 14.87 18.22 -3.68
N GLY A 106 14.52 17.44 -2.66
CA GLY A 106 13.39 16.51 -2.72
C GLY A 106 12.04 17.22 -2.80
N LEU A 107 11.90 18.43 -2.24
CA LEU A 107 10.70 19.25 -2.37
C LEU A 107 10.48 19.71 -3.81
N ILE A 108 11.56 20.02 -4.54
CA ILE A 108 11.48 20.37 -5.96
C ILE A 108 11.01 19.15 -6.75
N LEU A 109 11.53 17.96 -6.45
CA LEU A 109 11.12 16.73 -7.11
C LEU A 109 9.64 16.39 -6.86
N LEU A 110 9.13 16.69 -5.66
CA LEU A 110 7.70 16.54 -5.31
C LEU A 110 6.77 17.51 -6.06
N LEU A 111 7.29 18.64 -6.54
CA LEU A 111 6.52 19.58 -7.36
C LEU A 111 6.40 19.11 -8.81
N VAL A 112 7.33 18.28 -9.30
CA VAL A 112 7.39 17.85 -10.69
C VAL A 112 6.09 17.16 -11.17
N PRO A 113 5.48 16.23 -10.41
CA PRO A 113 4.19 15.65 -10.78
C PRO A 113 3.07 16.68 -10.96
N SER A 114 3.12 17.80 -10.23
CA SER A 114 2.13 18.88 -10.31
C SER A 114 2.36 19.82 -11.49
N LEU A 115 3.54 19.82 -12.09
CA LEU A 115 3.82 20.62 -13.28
C LEU A 115 3.05 20.09 -14.49
N TRP A 116 2.91 18.77 -14.64
CA TRP A 116 2.16 18.16 -15.74
C TRP A 116 0.70 18.68 -15.83
N PRO A 117 -0.16 18.49 -14.80
CA PRO A 117 -1.54 18.95 -14.87
C PRO A 117 -1.64 20.48 -14.98
N LEU A 118 -0.69 21.22 -14.40
CA LEU A 118 -0.64 22.68 -14.53
C LEU A 118 -0.38 23.09 -15.99
N VAL A 119 0.55 22.43 -16.67
CA VAL A 119 0.85 22.66 -18.08
C VAL A 119 -0.33 22.26 -18.96
N SER A 120 -0.93 21.08 -18.73
CA SER A 120 -2.13 20.65 -19.46
C SER A 120 -3.32 21.60 -19.27
N PHE A 121 -3.45 22.22 -18.11
CA PHE A 121 -4.48 23.23 -17.84
C PHE A 121 -4.21 24.56 -18.57
N LEU A 122 -2.95 25.00 -18.62
CA LEU A 122 -2.56 26.25 -19.27
C LEU A 122 -2.55 26.16 -20.80
N PHE A 123 -2.37 24.96 -21.36
CA PHE A 123 -2.31 24.71 -22.80
C PHE A 123 -3.29 23.60 -23.20
N PRO A 124 -4.58 23.91 -23.45
CA PRO A 124 -5.56 22.91 -23.90
C PRO A 124 -5.20 22.33 -25.28
N GLU A 125 -5.48 21.03 -25.50
CA GLU A 125 -5.12 20.29 -26.72
C GLU A 125 -5.52 21.00 -28.03
N GLU A 126 -6.64 21.74 -28.04
CA GLU A 126 -7.10 22.46 -29.23
C GLU A 126 -6.15 23.57 -29.71
N THR A 127 -5.23 23.99 -28.84
CA THR A 127 -4.24 25.03 -29.15
C THR A 127 -2.84 24.46 -29.41
N GLN A 128 -2.67 23.14 -29.27
CA GLN A 128 -1.37 22.50 -29.35
C GLN A 128 -0.98 22.17 -30.79
N THR A 129 0.29 22.38 -31.10
CA THR A 129 0.88 21.90 -32.36
C THR A 129 1.49 20.52 -32.11
N PHE A 130 1.63 19.70 -33.15
CA PHE A 130 2.28 18.37 -33.07
C PHE A 130 3.62 18.37 -32.31
N LEU A 131 4.41 19.46 -32.41
CA LEU A 131 5.66 19.62 -31.67
C LEU A 131 5.45 19.76 -30.15
N ILE A 132 4.41 20.47 -29.72
CA ILE A 132 4.07 20.66 -28.31
C ILE A 132 3.61 19.33 -27.72
N ASP A 133 2.73 18.59 -28.41
CA ASP A 133 2.27 17.26 -27.99
C ASP A 133 3.45 16.31 -27.75
N GLN A 134 4.40 16.28 -28.69
CA GLN A 134 5.57 15.41 -28.60
C GLN A 134 6.47 15.80 -27.42
N ILE A 135 6.69 17.11 -27.20
CA ILE A 135 7.49 17.60 -26.06
C ILE A 135 6.81 17.24 -24.74
N LEU A 136 5.50 17.46 -24.63
CA LEU A 136 4.74 17.11 -23.45
C LEU A 136 4.79 15.61 -23.19
N PHE A 137 4.62 14.77 -24.21
CA PHE A 137 4.76 13.32 -24.07
C PHE A 137 6.12 12.92 -23.46
N TRP A 138 7.24 13.44 -24.00
CA TRP A 138 8.57 13.11 -23.48
C TRP A 138 8.82 13.66 -22.07
N ILE A 139 8.30 14.85 -21.76
CA ILE A 139 8.35 15.41 -20.40
C ILE A 139 7.56 14.50 -19.46
N GLY A 140 6.31 14.17 -19.78
CA GLY A 140 5.45 13.29 -19.00
C GLY A 140 6.09 11.92 -18.77
N LEU A 141 6.69 11.33 -19.81
CA LEU A 141 7.43 10.07 -19.72
C LEU A 141 8.64 10.19 -18.76
N THR A 142 9.43 11.26 -18.91
CA THR A 142 10.61 11.50 -18.04
C THR A 142 10.19 11.72 -16.60
N VAL A 143 9.15 12.53 -16.37
CA VAL A 143 8.57 12.77 -15.05
C VAL A 143 8.07 11.47 -14.44
N TYR A 144 7.38 10.63 -15.22
CA TYR A 144 6.90 9.33 -14.75
C TYR A 144 8.07 8.44 -14.30
N PHE A 145 9.09 8.26 -15.14
CA PHE A 145 10.24 7.42 -14.79
C PHE A 145 11.07 7.96 -13.62
N LEU A 146 11.10 9.28 -13.40
CA LEU A 146 11.84 9.88 -12.30
C LEU A 146 11.03 9.90 -10.99
N CYS A 147 9.74 10.20 -11.08
CA CYS A 147 8.86 10.37 -9.93
C CYS A 147 8.31 9.03 -9.43
N MET A 148 8.05 8.06 -10.29
CA MET A 148 7.57 6.74 -9.89
C MET A 148 8.49 6.05 -8.85
N PRO A 149 9.82 5.90 -9.09
CA PRO A 149 10.71 5.29 -8.10
C PRO A 149 10.84 6.17 -6.85
N TYR A 150 10.78 7.50 -7.00
CA TYR A 150 10.87 8.43 -5.87
C TYR A 150 9.63 8.39 -4.97
N THR A 151 8.43 8.32 -5.55
CA THR A 151 7.17 8.21 -4.81
C THR A 151 7.05 6.84 -4.16
N ILE A 152 7.48 5.75 -4.82
CA ILE A 152 7.59 4.43 -4.18
C ILE A 152 8.56 4.50 -2.99
N TYR A 153 9.74 5.11 -3.18
CA TYR A 153 10.70 5.32 -2.11
C TYR A 153 10.09 6.11 -0.94
N LEU A 154 9.35 7.18 -1.22
CA LEU A 154 8.69 7.99 -0.20
C LEU A 154 7.56 7.23 0.51
N ILE A 155 6.71 6.51 -0.21
CA ILE A 155 5.67 5.67 0.40
C ILE A 155 6.33 4.63 1.31
N MET A 156 7.42 4.00 0.88
CA MET A 156 8.20 3.08 1.72
C MET A 156 8.75 3.78 2.97
N CYS A 157 9.36 4.97 2.83
CA CYS A 157 9.88 5.72 3.97
C CYS A 157 8.79 6.20 4.94
N ILE A 158 7.60 6.54 4.45
CA ILE A 158 6.47 7.03 5.27
C ILE A 158 5.76 5.87 5.95
N THR A 159 5.46 4.80 5.22
CA THR A 159 4.82 3.59 5.79
C THR A 159 5.74 2.88 6.76
N ASN A 160 7.06 3.06 6.60
CA ASN A 160 8.03 2.37 7.39
C ASN A 160 9.31 3.19 7.54
N SER A 161 9.32 4.11 8.50
CA SER A 161 10.49 4.95 8.80
C SER A 161 11.75 4.13 9.10
N GLU A 162 11.57 2.88 9.56
CA GLU A 162 12.66 1.95 9.86
C GLU A 162 13.28 1.28 8.63
N ILE A 163 12.70 1.40 7.43
CA ILE A 163 13.33 0.91 6.17
C ILE A 163 14.70 1.56 5.95
N ILE A 164 14.87 2.82 6.36
CA ILE A 164 16.15 3.52 6.19
C ILE A 164 17.21 2.93 7.11
N SER A 165 16.84 2.43 8.29
CA SER A 165 17.73 1.74 9.23
C SER A 165 18.01 0.28 8.84
N LEU A 166 17.28 -0.31 7.89
CA LEU A 166 17.56 -1.67 7.44
C LEU A 166 18.93 -1.77 6.76
N PRO A 167 19.67 -2.89 6.97
CA PRO A 167 20.91 -3.15 6.27
C PRO A 167 20.70 -3.12 4.76
N ILE A 168 21.70 -2.64 4.02
CA ILE A 168 21.67 -2.55 2.54
C ILE A 168 21.33 -3.90 1.89
N SER A 169 21.74 -5.01 2.51
CA SER A 169 21.46 -6.37 2.03
C SER A 169 19.97 -6.70 2.03
N PHE A 170 19.24 -6.34 3.10
CA PHE A 170 17.79 -6.54 3.16
C PHE A 170 17.06 -5.63 2.18
N ARG A 171 17.51 -4.39 2.04
CA ARG A 171 16.92 -3.45 1.07
C ARG A 171 17.06 -3.94 -0.37
N ASN A 172 18.26 -4.39 -0.74
CA ASN A 172 18.51 -4.93 -2.09
C ASN A 172 17.72 -6.22 -2.34
N ARG A 173 17.57 -7.08 -1.32
CA ARG A 173 16.72 -8.27 -1.41
C ARG A 173 15.24 -7.92 -1.58
N ALA A 174 14.74 -6.95 -0.82
CA ALA A 174 13.35 -6.49 -0.94
C ALA A 174 13.08 -5.94 -2.33
N PHE A 175 13.97 -5.07 -2.82
CA PHE A 175 13.89 -4.53 -4.17
C PHE A 175 13.92 -5.62 -5.22
N LEU A 176 14.82 -6.60 -5.11
CA LEU A 176 14.90 -7.74 -6.03
C LEU A 176 13.61 -8.57 -6.04
N ILE A 177 13.03 -8.86 -4.87
CA ILE A 177 11.77 -9.61 -4.77
C ILE A 177 10.63 -8.83 -5.43
N ILE A 178 10.52 -7.53 -5.16
CA ILE A 178 9.49 -6.67 -5.77
C ILE A 178 9.68 -6.62 -7.29
N LEU A 179 10.92 -6.54 -7.78
CA LEU A 179 11.23 -6.57 -9.21
C LEU A 179 10.81 -7.91 -9.85
N ILE A 180 11.08 -9.03 -9.19
CA ILE A 180 10.66 -10.36 -9.64
C ILE A 180 9.14 -10.45 -9.71
N ILE A 181 8.43 -9.97 -8.68
CA ILE A 181 6.96 -9.96 -8.64
C ILE A 181 6.40 -9.09 -9.76
N ALA A 182 6.98 -7.91 -9.99
CA ALA A 182 6.59 -7.04 -11.10
C ALA A 182 6.77 -7.76 -12.45
N ALA A 183 7.91 -8.42 -12.68
CA ALA A 183 8.16 -9.19 -13.89
C ALA A 183 7.16 -10.36 -14.04
N CYS A 184 6.87 -11.10 -12.97
CA CYS A 184 5.88 -12.18 -12.98
C CYS A 184 4.48 -11.64 -13.30
N SER A 185 4.05 -10.54 -12.68
CA SER A 185 2.75 -9.91 -12.96
C SER A 185 2.63 -9.47 -14.41
N PHE A 186 3.69 -8.91 -15.00
CA PHE A 186 3.75 -8.56 -16.41
C PHE A 186 3.61 -9.79 -17.32
N VAL A 187 4.38 -10.85 -17.05
CA VAL A 187 4.28 -12.11 -17.81
C VAL A 187 2.88 -12.69 -17.70
N MET A 188 2.25 -12.65 -16.52
CA MET A 188 0.87 -13.09 -16.35
C MET A 188 -0.12 -12.21 -17.13
N GLY A 189 0.09 -10.90 -17.19
CA GLY A 189 -0.72 -9.98 -17.99
C GLY A 189 -0.64 -10.27 -19.49
N VAL A 190 0.56 -10.49 -20.03
CA VAL A 190 0.76 -10.86 -21.45
C VAL A 190 0.08 -12.20 -21.77
N ASN A 191 0.12 -13.13 -20.81
CA ASN A 191 -0.49 -14.46 -20.92
C ASN A 191 -1.88 -14.54 -20.27
N ASN A 192 -2.62 -13.42 -20.19
CA ASN A 192 -3.89 -13.38 -19.46
C ASN A 192 -4.92 -14.41 -19.93
N HIS A 193 -4.91 -14.74 -21.23
CA HIS A 193 -5.78 -15.74 -21.84
C HIS A 193 -5.68 -17.15 -21.25
N LEU A 194 -4.59 -17.47 -20.55
CA LEU A 194 -4.42 -18.76 -19.88
C LEU A 194 -5.14 -18.83 -18.53
N PHE A 195 -5.48 -17.67 -17.93
CA PHE A 195 -5.99 -17.57 -16.56
C PHE A 195 -7.30 -16.82 -16.44
N LEU A 196 -7.62 -15.93 -17.39
CA LEU A 196 -8.77 -15.04 -17.37
C LEU A 196 -9.54 -15.12 -18.68
N THR A 197 -10.85 -15.03 -18.57
CA THR A 197 -11.77 -14.96 -19.69
C THR A 197 -12.15 -13.52 -20.01
N CYS A 198 -12.67 -13.28 -21.21
CA CYS A 198 -13.24 -11.98 -21.57
C CYS A 198 -14.37 -11.55 -20.61
N TYR A 199 -15.05 -12.51 -19.97
CA TYR A 199 -16.10 -12.23 -18.99
C TYR A 199 -15.54 -11.61 -17.70
N ASP A 200 -14.38 -12.08 -17.23
CA ASP A 200 -13.76 -11.56 -16.00
C ASP A 200 -13.37 -10.09 -16.14
N PHE A 201 -12.81 -9.71 -17.30
CA PHE A 201 -12.51 -8.31 -17.61
C PHE A 201 -13.77 -7.45 -17.66
N LYS A 202 -14.84 -7.97 -18.29
CA LYS A 202 -16.12 -7.25 -18.41
C LYS A 202 -16.80 -7.05 -17.05
N VAL A 203 -16.80 -8.06 -16.18
CA VAL A 203 -17.39 -7.95 -14.83
C VAL A 203 -16.60 -6.98 -13.96
N SER A 204 -15.28 -6.94 -14.13
CA SER A 204 -14.40 -5.99 -13.43
C SER A 204 -14.55 -4.54 -13.93
N GLY A 205 -15.33 -4.31 -15.00
CA GLY A 205 -15.51 -2.99 -15.61
C GLY A 205 -14.31 -2.52 -16.45
N ASN A 206 -13.39 -3.42 -16.78
CA ASN A 206 -12.23 -3.11 -17.61
C ASN A 206 -12.56 -3.26 -19.10
N GLU A 207 -11.77 -2.60 -19.96
CA GLU A 207 -11.81 -2.86 -21.40
C GLU A 207 -11.42 -4.31 -21.69
N VAL A 208 -12.15 -4.96 -22.59
CA VAL A 208 -11.89 -6.36 -22.96
C VAL A 208 -10.67 -6.40 -23.88
N PRO A 209 -9.55 -7.04 -23.47
CA PRO A 209 -8.34 -7.05 -24.28
C PRO A 209 -8.53 -7.95 -25.51
N SER A 210 -7.86 -7.60 -26.61
CA SER A 210 -7.98 -8.32 -27.88
C SER A 210 -7.49 -9.78 -27.83
N ASN A 211 -6.69 -10.12 -26.83
CA ASN A 211 -6.12 -11.44 -26.63
C ASN A 211 -6.83 -12.30 -25.57
N CYS A 212 -8.02 -11.93 -25.06
CA CYS A 212 -8.71 -12.73 -24.04
C CYS A 212 -9.31 -14.04 -24.59
N SER A 213 -9.46 -15.04 -23.70
CA SER A 213 -10.17 -16.28 -24.05
C SER A 213 -11.69 -16.04 -24.02
N PRO A 214 -12.44 -16.45 -25.06
CA PRO A 214 -13.90 -16.41 -25.02
C PRO A 214 -14.43 -17.27 -23.86
N PRO A 215 -15.62 -16.92 -23.32
CA PRO A 215 -16.25 -17.64 -22.21
C PRO A 215 -16.72 -19.04 -22.59
#